data_AF-A0A914V4T4-F1
#
_entry.id   AF-A0A914V4T4-F1
#
_cell.length_a   1.000
_cell.length_b   1.000
_cell.length_c   1.000
_cell.angle_alpha   90.00
_cell.angle_beta   90.00
_cell.angle_gamma   90.00
#
_symmetry.space_group_name_H-M   'P 1'
#
loop_
_entity.id
_entity.type
_entity.pdbx_description
1 polymer ?
#
loop_
_entity_poly.entity_id
_entity_poly.type
_entity_poly.pdbx_seq_one_letter_code
_entity_poly.pdbx_strand_id
1 'polypeptide(L)'
;MDEYGKYYYIREPMNAKRDPGDLTAARAIREKNNCKSFKWFMEKVAYDVVQSYPLLPENKFWGEARNAESGKCMDTMGQPVPGTLGATPCHGYGGNQLFRLNMEGQMASGEWCITPVGNRLQTGHCQKGTVDGPW
;
A
#
# COMPACT_ATOMS: atom_id res chain seq x y z
N MET A 1 -1.96 -9.65 -12.99
CA MET A 1 -3.13 -8.74 -12.96
C MET A 1 -3.07 -7.72 -14.08
N ASP A 2 -2.51 -8.08 -15.25
CA ASP A 2 -2.37 -7.18 -16.41
C ASP A 2 -1.92 -5.75 -16.02
N GLU A 3 -2.57 -4.72 -16.54
CA GLU A 3 -2.30 -3.31 -16.25
C GLU A 3 -2.60 -2.91 -14.78
N TYR A 4 -3.43 -3.68 -14.07
CA TYR A 4 -3.78 -3.44 -12.67
C TYR A 4 -2.66 -3.86 -11.70
N GLY A 5 -1.65 -4.60 -12.19
CA GLY A 5 -0.47 -4.96 -11.41
C GLY A 5 0.23 -3.76 -10.78
N LYS A 6 0.17 -2.58 -11.42
CA LYS A 6 0.77 -1.35 -10.90
C LYS A 6 0.21 -0.92 -9.55
N TYR A 7 -1.08 -1.12 -9.28
CA TYR A 7 -1.71 -0.68 -8.03
C TYR A 7 -1.23 -1.48 -6.81
N TYR A 8 -0.85 -2.74 -7.02
CA TYR A 8 -0.16 -3.53 -6.00
C TYR A 8 1.18 -2.91 -5.63
N TYR A 9 1.98 -2.48 -6.60
CA TYR A 9 3.27 -1.86 -6.36
C TYR A 9 3.16 -0.42 -5.84
N ILE A 10 2.08 0.30 -6.13
CA ILE A 10 1.80 1.58 -5.47
C ILE A 10 1.55 1.35 -3.97
N ARG A 11 0.80 0.30 -3.59
CA ARG A 11 0.59 -0.02 -2.18
C ARG A 11 1.86 -0.56 -1.51
N GLU A 12 2.55 -1.47 -2.18
CA GLU A 12 3.72 -2.21 -1.68
C GLU A 12 4.98 -1.89 -2.51
N PRO A 13 5.50 -0.66 -2.46
CA PRO A 13 6.55 -0.20 -3.37
C PRO A 13 7.88 -0.94 -3.20
N MET A 14 8.15 -1.48 -2.01
CA MET A 14 9.33 -2.32 -1.75
C MET A 14 9.34 -3.61 -2.60
N ASN A 15 8.17 -4.10 -3.02
CA ASN A 15 8.05 -5.31 -3.83
C ASN A 15 8.25 -5.05 -5.34
N ALA A 16 8.34 -3.80 -5.80
CA ALA A 16 8.47 -3.47 -7.23
C ALA A 16 9.74 -4.03 -7.90
N LYS A 17 10.81 -4.23 -7.11
CA LYS A 17 12.10 -4.79 -7.58
C LYS A 17 12.32 -6.23 -7.14
N ARG A 18 11.33 -6.86 -6.51
CA ARG A 18 11.46 -8.24 -6.02
C ARG A 18 11.25 -9.19 -7.17
N ASP A 19 12.17 -10.14 -7.33
CA ASP A 19 12.02 -11.22 -8.30
C ASP A 19 10.83 -12.11 -7.92
N PRO A 20 9.79 -12.22 -8.77
CA PRO A 20 8.66 -13.11 -8.52
C PRO A 20 8.98 -14.59 -8.81
N GLY A 21 10.18 -14.90 -9.30
CA GLY A 21 10.58 -16.21 -9.78
C GLY A 21 10.02 -16.54 -11.17
N ASP A 22 10.12 -17.81 -11.57
CA ASP A 22 9.64 -18.26 -12.87
C ASP A 22 8.10 -18.37 -12.89
N LEU A 23 7.49 -17.54 -13.73
CA LEU A 23 6.03 -17.50 -13.94
C LEU A 23 5.59 -18.17 -15.26
N THR A 24 6.49 -18.83 -15.98
CA THR A 24 6.24 -19.39 -17.32
C THR A 24 5.07 -20.38 -17.30
N ALA A 25 5.08 -21.35 -16.38
CA ALA A 25 4.02 -22.35 -16.28
C ALA A 25 2.64 -21.72 -15.96
N ALA A 26 2.60 -20.74 -15.05
CA ALA A 26 1.37 -20.03 -14.69
C ALA A 26 0.80 -19.23 -15.87
N ARG A 27 1.67 -18.57 -16.67
CA ARG A 27 1.27 -17.84 -17.88
C ARG A 27 0.76 -18.79 -18.97
N ALA A 28 1.43 -19.92 -19.18
CA ALA A 28 1.01 -20.92 -20.16
C ALA A 28 -0.39 -21.50 -19.86
N ILE A 29 -0.72 -21.73 -18.59
CA ILE A 29 -2.07 -22.16 -18.18
C ILE A 29 -3.12 -21.11 -18.56
N ARG A 30 -2.83 -19.82 -18.34
CA ARG A 30 -3.75 -18.73 -18.68
C ARG A 30 -4.01 -18.65 -20.19
N GLU A 31 -2.95 -18.75 -20.99
CA GLU A 31 -3.02 -18.71 -22.45
C GLU A 31 -3.77 -19.93 -23.00
N LYS A 32 -3.41 -21.14 -22.55
CA LYS A 32 -4.06 -22.39 -22.98
C LYS A 32 -5.56 -22.40 -22.74
N ASN A 33 -6.02 -21.81 -21.63
CA ASN A 33 -7.44 -21.81 -21.27
C ASN A 33 -8.20 -20.60 -21.84
N ASN A 34 -7.57 -19.75 -22.67
CA ASN A 34 -8.17 -18.54 -23.22
C ASN A 34 -8.86 -17.68 -22.14
N CYS A 35 -8.19 -17.53 -20.99
CA CYS A 35 -8.73 -16.78 -19.86
C CYS A 35 -8.99 -15.32 -20.26
N LYS A 36 -10.08 -14.75 -19.73
CA LYS A 36 -10.43 -13.33 -19.94
C LYS A 36 -9.38 -12.41 -19.28
N SER A 37 -9.34 -11.16 -19.70
CA SER A 37 -8.44 -10.16 -19.11
C SER A 37 -8.83 -9.82 -17.68
N PHE A 38 -7.85 -9.34 -16.90
CA PHE A 38 -8.13 -8.85 -15.54
C PHE A 38 -9.04 -7.61 -15.58
N LYS A 39 -8.94 -6.79 -16.62
CA LYS A 39 -9.90 -5.70 -16.89
C LYS A 39 -11.34 -6.20 -17.00
N TRP A 40 -11.59 -7.25 -17.77
CA TRP A 40 -12.93 -7.84 -17.87
C TRP A 40 -13.45 -8.30 -16.50
N PHE A 41 -12.58 -8.90 -15.69
CA PHE A 41 -12.94 -9.31 -14.33
C PHE A 41 -13.34 -8.11 -13.46
N MET A 42 -12.52 -7.04 -13.44
CA MET A 42 -12.82 -5.83 -12.68
C MET A 42 -14.08 -5.11 -13.16
N GLU A 43 -14.40 -5.13 -14.45
CA GLU A 43 -15.56 -4.43 -15.01
C GLU A 43 -16.86 -5.24 -14.97
N LYS A 44 -16.79 -6.58 -14.95
CA LYS A 44 -17.98 -7.45 -15.12
C LYS A 44 -18.28 -8.33 -13.91
N VAL A 45 -17.27 -8.67 -13.11
CA VAL A 45 -17.43 -9.57 -11.95
C VAL A 45 -17.23 -8.80 -10.65
N ALA A 46 -16.16 -8.02 -10.55
CA ALA A 46 -15.76 -7.28 -9.36
C ALA A 46 -15.99 -5.75 -9.51
N TYR A 47 -17.09 -5.37 -10.16
CA TYR A 47 -17.39 -3.99 -10.55
C TYR A 47 -17.63 -3.04 -9.37
N ASP A 48 -17.99 -3.58 -8.22
CA ASP A 48 -18.28 -2.87 -6.98
C ASP A 48 -17.02 -2.65 -6.13
N VAL A 49 -15.94 -3.42 -6.36
CA VAL A 49 -14.69 -3.31 -5.61
C VAL A 49 -14.13 -1.89 -5.65
N VAL A 50 -14.12 -1.25 -6.83
CA VAL A 50 -13.56 0.10 -7.00
C VAL A 50 -14.39 1.20 -6.31
N GLN A 51 -15.64 0.90 -5.93
CA GLN A 51 -16.47 1.85 -5.17
C GLN A 51 -16.01 1.93 -3.70
N SER A 52 -15.61 0.80 -3.12
CA SER A 52 -15.09 0.76 -1.74
C SER A 52 -13.58 0.95 -1.69
N TYR A 53 -12.85 0.54 -2.73
CA TYR A 53 -11.40 0.56 -2.82
C TYR A 53 -10.96 1.16 -4.17
N PRO A 54 -11.03 2.49 -4.31
CA PRO A 54 -10.64 3.14 -5.55
C PRO A 54 -9.18 2.85 -5.91
N LEU A 55 -8.88 2.96 -7.21
CA LEU A 55 -7.53 2.75 -7.72
C LEU A 55 -6.58 3.80 -7.11
N LEU A 56 -5.47 3.33 -6.54
CA LEU A 56 -4.54 4.20 -5.82
C LEU A 56 -3.86 5.21 -6.77
N PRO A 57 -3.78 6.50 -6.39
CA PRO A 57 -2.92 7.49 -7.01
C PRO A 57 -1.43 7.12 -6.86
N GLU A 58 -0.57 7.73 -7.66
CA GLU A 58 0.87 7.53 -7.52
C GLU A 58 1.39 7.97 -6.15
N ASN A 59 2.45 7.33 -5.68
CA ASN A 59 3.15 7.74 -4.47
C ASN A 59 3.98 8.98 -4.75
N LYS A 60 3.79 10.04 -3.95
CA LYS A 60 4.69 11.19 -3.89
C LYS A 60 6.01 10.78 -3.24
N PHE A 61 5.92 10.06 -2.12
CA PHE A 61 7.07 9.50 -1.41
C PHE A 61 6.73 8.13 -0.84
N TRP A 62 7.75 7.29 -0.66
CA TRP A 62 7.63 6.05 0.11
C TRP A 62 9.00 5.68 0.69
N GLY A 63 8.99 4.92 1.79
CA GLY A 63 10.20 4.53 2.51
C GLY A 63 10.03 4.70 4.01
N GLU A 64 11.17 4.89 4.69
CA GLU A 64 11.19 5.19 6.12
C GLU A 64 10.95 6.68 6.37
N ALA A 65 10.10 6.98 7.35
CA ALA A 65 9.89 8.35 7.80
C ALA A 65 10.83 8.65 8.99
N ARG A 66 12.04 9.15 8.66
CA ARG A 66 13.07 9.52 9.62
C ARG A 66 12.91 10.95 10.11
N ASN A 67 12.87 11.14 11.42
CA ASN A 67 12.95 12.45 12.05
C ASN A 67 14.40 12.98 12.00
N ALA A 68 14.59 14.19 11.45
CA ALA A 68 15.91 14.76 11.22
C ALA A 68 16.69 15.09 12.51
N GLU A 69 15.98 15.43 13.59
CA GLU A 69 16.58 15.85 14.86
C GLU A 69 17.03 14.65 15.71
N SER A 70 16.14 13.70 15.93
CA SER A 70 16.40 12.52 16.76
C SER A 70 17.06 11.37 16.00
N GLY A 71 17.03 11.40 14.66
CA GLY A 71 17.51 10.30 13.80
C GLY A 71 16.67 9.02 13.89
N LYS A 72 15.56 9.02 14.65
CA LYS A 72 14.65 7.89 14.79
C LYS A 72 13.65 7.83 13.64
N CYS A 73 13.14 6.64 13.37
CA CYS A 73 12.12 6.40 12.36
C CYS A 73 10.76 6.19 13.02
N MET A 74 9.72 6.67 12.34
CA MET A 74 8.35 6.33 12.65
C MET A 74 8.15 4.81 12.48
N ASP A 75 7.40 4.19 13.39
CA ASP A 75 7.25 2.73 13.46
C ASP A 75 5.83 2.38 13.93
N THR A 76 5.16 1.45 13.25
CA THR A 76 3.84 0.95 13.68
C THR A 76 3.92 0.04 14.91
N MET A 77 5.13 -0.28 15.37
CA MET A 77 5.44 -1.08 16.54
C MET A 77 4.83 -2.49 16.51
N GLY A 78 4.39 -2.95 15.33
CA GLY A 78 3.64 -4.20 15.18
C GLY A 78 2.32 -4.23 15.96
N GLN A 79 1.77 -3.07 16.30
CA GLN A 79 0.55 -2.97 17.09
C GLN A 79 -0.68 -3.43 16.29
N PRO A 80 -1.69 -4.00 16.96
CA PRO A 80 -3.01 -4.20 16.36
C PRO A 80 -3.61 -2.88 15.85
N VAL A 81 -4.54 -2.95 14.90
CA VAL A 81 -5.21 -1.78 14.34
C VAL A 81 -6.55 -1.55 15.08
N PRO A 82 -6.83 -0.33 15.60
CA PRO A 82 -5.99 0.86 15.54
C PRO A 82 -4.81 0.81 16.52
N GLY A 83 -3.64 1.25 16.07
CA GLY A 83 -2.39 1.21 16.83
C GLY A 83 -1.68 2.56 16.82
N THR A 84 -1.21 3.03 17.98
CA THR A 84 -0.44 4.28 18.04
C THR A 84 0.98 4.06 17.54
N LEU A 85 1.46 4.95 16.67
CA LEU A 85 2.81 4.88 16.12
C LEU A 85 3.83 5.33 17.17
N GLY A 86 4.99 4.70 17.14
CA GLY A 86 6.17 5.03 17.94
C GLY A 86 7.31 5.61 17.11
N ALA A 87 8.37 6.01 17.81
CA ALA A 87 9.64 6.38 17.19
C ALA A 87 10.75 5.45 17.71
N THR A 88 11.34 4.66 16.82
CA THR A 88 12.37 3.65 17.14
C THR A 88 13.63 3.90 16.30
N PRO A 89 14.77 3.28 16.64
CA PRO A 89 15.93 3.30 15.75
C PRO A 89 15.56 2.81 14.34
N CYS A 90 16.00 3.54 13.32
CA CYS A 90 15.80 3.12 11.93
C CYS A 90 16.58 1.85 11.63
N HIS A 91 15.97 0.87 10.96
CA HIS A 91 16.61 -0.42 10.72
C HIS A 91 16.76 -0.82 9.24
N GLY A 92 16.19 -0.09 8.28
CA GLY A 92 16.41 -0.30 6.84
C GLY A 92 15.68 -1.50 6.24
N TYR A 93 14.78 -2.15 6.99
CA TYR A 93 14.15 -3.42 6.57
C TYR A 93 12.71 -3.24 6.06
N GLY A 94 12.19 -2.01 6.04
CA GLY A 94 10.79 -1.75 5.74
C GLY A 94 9.88 -2.30 6.83
N GLY A 95 8.88 -3.11 6.47
CA GLY A 95 7.92 -3.67 7.42
C GLY A 95 7.18 -2.58 8.19
N ASN A 96 7.29 -2.60 9.52
CA ASN A 96 6.63 -1.62 10.40
C ASN A 96 7.20 -0.18 10.28
N GLN A 97 8.36 -0.01 9.64
CA GLN A 97 8.94 1.30 9.33
C GLN A 97 8.74 1.73 7.87
N LEU A 98 7.91 1.00 7.10
CA LEU A 98 7.61 1.34 5.71
C LEU A 98 6.29 2.12 5.61
N PHE A 99 6.37 3.31 5.03
CA PHE A 99 5.21 4.16 4.77
C PHE A 99 5.19 4.63 3.31
N ARG A 100 4.00 4.97 2.83
CA ARG A 100 3.77 5.67 1.56
C ARG A 100 2.96 6.93 1.82
N LEU A 101 3.25 8.00 1.09
CA LEU A 101 2.44 9.19 0.97
C LEU A 101 2.09 9.36 -0.51
N ASN A 102 0.79 9.33 -0.84
CA ASN A 102 0.36 9.53 -2.21
C ASN A 102 0.22 11.02 -2.58
N MET A 103 -0.02 11.28 -3.87
CA MET A 103 -0.18 12.64 -4.39
C MET A 103 -1.42 13.38 -3.87
N GLU A 104 -2.39 12.65 -3.29
CA GLU A 104 -3.66 13.17 -2.76
C GLU A 104 -3.64 13.32 -1.23
N GLY A 105 -2.47 13.19 -0.59
CA GLY A 105 -2.33 13.42 0.85
C GLY A 105 -2.70 12.25 1.75
N GLN A 106 -2.86 11.02 1.23
CA GLN A 106 -3.05 9.82 2.05
C GLN A 106 -1.69 9.21 2.43
N MET A 107 -1.39 9.20 3.72
CA MET A 107 -0.28 8.44 4.29
C MET A 107 -0.76 7.07 4.76
N ALA A 108 -0.02 6.00 4.44
CA ALA A 108 -0.38 4.63 4.81
C ALA A 108 0.85 3.74 5.04
N SER A 109 0.66 2.65 5.81
CA SER A 109 1.57 1.51 5.89
C SER A 109 0.80 0.27 5.45
N GLY A 110 1.18 -0.29 4.29
CA GLY A 110 0.41 -1.33 3.61
C GLY A 110 -1.01 -0.89 3.30
N GLU A 111 -2.00 -1.57 3.90
CA GLU A 111 -3.44 -1.27 3.77
C GLU A 111 -3.99 -0.30 4.82
N TRP A 112 -3.19 0.04 5.85
CA TRP A 112 -3.63 0.85 6.97
C TRP A 112 -3.26 2.32 6.79
N CYS A 113 -4.24 3.21 6.93
CA CYS A 113 -4.01 4.65 6.85
C CYS A 113 -3.43 5.18 8.15
N ILE A 114 -2.53 6.15 8.05
CA ILE A 114 -1.97 6.88 9.19
C ILE A 114 -2.76 8.17 9.35
N THR A 115 -3.39 8.35 10.51
CA THR A 115 -4.24 9.52 10.78
C THR A 115 -3.87 10.17 12.11
N PRO A 116 -3.98 11.51 12.23
CA PRO A 116 -3.81 12.19 13.50
C PRO A 116 -5.03 11.95 14.41
N VAL A 117 -4.78 11.53 15.64
CA VAL A 117 -5.80 11.36 16.70
C VAL A 117 -5.31 12.11 17.93
N GLY A 118 -5.86 13.31 18.14
CA GLY A 118 -5.36 14.24 19.16
C GLY A 118 -3.91 14.65 18.88
N ASN A 119 -3.00 14.36 19.81
CA ASN A 119 -1.57 14.63 19.67
C ASN A 119 -0.74 13.40 19.25
N ARG A 120 -1.39 12.34 18.76
CA ARG A 120 -0.76 11.08 18.36
C ARG A 120 -1.07 10.76 16.91
N LEU A 121 -0.20 9.95 16.29
CA LEU A 121 -0.51 9.29 15.02
C LEU A 121 -0.96 7.87 15.29
N GLN A 122 -1.98 7.41 14.56
CA GLN A 122 -2.49 6.04 14.65
C GLN A 122 -2.63 5.40 13.28
N THR A 123 -2.38 4.09 13.22
CA THR A 123 -2.86 3.23 12.14
C THR A 123 -4.36 3.04 12.29
N GLY A 124 -5.08 2.99 11.17
CA GLY A 124 -6.51 2.75 11.14
C GLY A 124 -6.97 2.22 9.79
N HIS A 125 -8.23 1.80 9.72
CA HIS A 125 -8.88 1.54 8.44
C HIS A 125 -8.89 2.83 7.62
N CYS A 126 -8.42 2.75 6.38
CA CYS A 126 -8.64 3.83 5.42
C CYS A 126 -10.14 4.03 5.19
N GLN A 127 -10.55 5.27 5.00
CA GLN A 127 -11.92 5.58 4.63
C GLN A 127 -12.23 4.94 3.28
N LYS A 128 -13.29 4.13 3.23
CA LYS A 128 -13.71 3.46 2.00
C LYS A 128 -14.18 4.48 0.97
N GLY A 129 -13.89 4.19 -0.29
CA GLY A 129 -14.27 5.03 -1.42
C GLY A 129 -13.42 6.28 -1.60
N THR A 130 -12.39 6.48 -0.78
CA THR A 130 -11.50 7.64 -0.88
C THR A 130 -10.04 7.22 -0.93
N VAL A 131 -9.22 8.10 -1.51
CA VAL A 131 -7.76 7.91 -1.65
C VAL A 131 -6.98 9.16 -1.25
N ASP A 132 -7.68 10.21 -0.81
CA ASP A 132 -7.13 11.43 -0.24
C ASP A 132 -6.88 11.30 1.26
N GLY A 133 -6.16 12.26 1.81
CA GLY A 133 -5.93 12.35 3.24
C GLY A 133 -5.38 13.70 3.67
N PRO A 134 -5.14 13.88 4.97
CA PRO A 134 -4.80 15.18 5.54
C PRO A 134 -3.32 15.59 5.42
N TRP A 135 -2.50 14.91 4.60
CA TRP A 135 -1.03 15.04 4.59
C TRP A 135 -0.46 15.81 3.40
#